data_AF-A0AA36CP95-F1
#
_entry.id   AF-A0AA36CP95-F1
#
_cell.length_a   1.000
_cell.length_b   1.000
_cell.length_c   1.000
_cell.angle_alpha   90.00
_cell.angle_beta   90.00
_cell.angle_gamma   90.00
#
_symmetry.space_group_name_H-M   'P 1'
#
loop_
_entity.id
_entity.type
_entity.pdbx_description
1 polymer ?
#
loop_
_entity_poly.entity_id
_entity_poly.type
_entity_poly.pdbx_seq_one_letter_code
_entity_poly.pdbx_strand_id
1 'polypeptide(L)'
;MGTECEPSPSTSLDRTSSINEKENDVSKADSVDSKSSKGRVSATSTRRLIRVPCVPNAETSFTIQGGAALARLITVDMVRQSDLVGLLNPGDVILTIDEIPVSGMLRSTAQALLEAQSVQKDQLAIEVLPKDAIPDDLCLILSEKEYPELQTVIRDNVYARTVPFTTRDARDGEIDGEHYRFVTVEHFNELKDGGHLLEHGTYQGHLYGTPRPTEMVSGPSKGPLPPNWEIAYDDQGEKYFIE
;
A
#
# COMPACT_ATOMS: atom_id res chain seq x y z
N MET A 1 6.37 -37.62 23.05
CA MET A 1 5.71 -36.36 23.43
C MET A 1 6.03 -35.38 22.32
N GLY A 2 5.14 -35.30 21.33
CA GLY A 2 5.30 -34.39 20.20
C GLY A 2 4.72 -33.03 20.57
N THR A 3 5.48 -31.97 20.35
CA THR A 3 5.01 -30.59 20.35
C THR A 3 4.86 -30.20 18.89
N GLU A 4 3.60 -30.08 18.45
CA GLU A 4 3.24 -29.61 17.12
C GLU A 4 3.61 -28.13 16.99
N CYS A 5 4.38 -27.80 15.95
CA CYS A 5 4.70 -26.43 15.56
C CYS A 5 3.52 -25.90 14.74
N GLU A 6 2.72 -25.01 15.33
CA GLU A 6 1.66 -24.29 14.63
C GLU A 6 2.25 -23.25 13.65
N PRO A 7 1.74 -23.13 12.42
CA PRO A 7 2.26 -22.19 11.43
C PRO A 7 1.86 -20.73 11.75
N SER A 8 2.79 -19.80 11.50
CA SER A 8 2.57 -18.36 11.56
C SER A 8 1.42 -17.92 10.62
N PRO A 9 0.43 -17.14 11.08
CA PRO A 9 -0.68 -16.74 10.24
C PRO A 9 -0.26 -15.64 9.26
N SER A 10 -0.53 -15.89 7.98
CA SER A 10 -0.65 -14.86 6.95
C SER A 10 -1.66 -13.81 7.39
N THR A 11 -1.30 -12.52 7.31
CA THR A 11 -2.13 -11.38 7.74
C THR A 11 -3.28 -11.11 6.77
N SER A 12 -4.18 -12.07 6.62
CA SER A 12 -5.54 -11.82 6.14
C SER A 12 -6.46 -11.71 7.35
N LEU A 13 -6.76 -10.47 7.76
CA LEU A 13 -7.63 -10.19 8.91
C LEU A 13 -9.10 -10.23 8.47
N ASP A 14 -9.72 -11.40 8.58
CA ASP A 14 -11.17 -11.57 8.39
C ASP A 14 -11.94 -11.02 9.60
N ARG A 15 -12.70 -9.94 9.39
CA ARG A 15 -13.65 -9.42 10.39
C ARG A 15 -14.96 -10.20 10.32
N THR A 16 -15.18 -11.12 11.27
CA THR A 16 -16.52 -11.60 11.64
C THR A 16 -16.94 -10.98 12.97
N SER A 17 -18.05 -10.25 12.95
CA SER A 17 -18.72 -9.75 14.15
C SER A 17 -20.12 -10.37 14.22
N SER A 18 -20.36 -11.15 15.27
CA SER A 18 -21.71 -11.56 15.69
C SER A 18 -22.05 -10.81 16.97
N ILE A 19 -23.06 -9.92 16.90
CA ILE A 19 -23.75 -9.38 18.07
C ILE A 19 -25.23 -9.61 17.82
N ASN A 20 -25.91 -10.28 18.76
CA ASN A 20 -27.36 -10.42 18.76
C ASN A 20 -27.96 -9.79 20.03
N GLU A 21 -28.98 -8.97 19.79
CA GLU A 21 -30.16 -8.63 20.62
C GLU A 21 -30.00 -7.94 21.99
N LYS A 22 -30.65 -6.77 22.14
CA LYS A 22 -32.07 -6.69 22.55
C LYS A 22 -32.69 -5.29 22.40
N GLU A 23 -33.96 -5.30 22.00
CA GLU A 23 -34.89 -4.20 21.70
C GLU A 23 -35.52 -3.53 22.95
N ASN A 24 -36.09 -2.34 22.70
CA ASN A 24 -37.35 -1.71 23.19
C ASN A 24 -37.15 -0.22 23.53
N ASP A 25 -38.01 0.76 23.24
CA ASP A 25 -39.32 0.83 22.57
C ASP A 25 -39.64 2.33 22.28
N VAL A 26 -40.37 2.54 21.18
CA VAL A 26 -41.20 3.65 20.66
C VAL A 26 -41.21 5.06 21.31
N SER A 27 -41.05 6.10 20.47
CA SER A 27 -42.10 7.13 20.19
C SER A 27 -41.74 8.14 19.06
N LYS A 28 -42.36 7.92 17.89
CA LYS A 28 -43.10 8.82 16.97
C LYS A 28 -42.81 10.36 16.98
N ALA A 29 -42.37 10.93 15.84
CA ALA A 29 -43.16 11.81 14.96
C ALA A 29 -42.32 12.59 13.91
N ASP A 30 -42.91 12.70 12.72
CA ASP A 30 -42.81 13.74 11.68
C ASP A 30 -41.62 13.84 10.70
N SER A 31 -41.89 13.26 9.53
CA SER A 31 -41.49 13.59 8.16
C SER A 31 -41.01 15.02 7.88
N VAL A 32 -39.81 15.13 7.31
CA VAL A 32 -39.57 16.01 6.14
C VAL A 32 -38.62 15.29 5.17
N ASP A 33 -39.11 15.11 3.96
CA ASP A 33 -38.51 14.41 2.84
C ASP A 33 -37.39 15.28 2.23
N SER A 34 -36.14 14.82 2.30
CA SER A 34 -35.05 15.33 1.46
C SER A 34 -34.24 14.15 0.96
N LYS A 35 -34.78 13.49 -0.07
CA LYS A 35 -34.08 12.52 -0.92
C LYS A 35 -32.86 13.20 -1.56
N SER A 36 -31.72 13.15 -0.88
CA SER A 36 -30.43 13.23 -1.55
C SER A 36 -30.21 11.88 -2.23
N SER A 37 -30.55 11.84 -3.51
CA SER A 37 -30.28 10.74 -4.42
C SER A 37 -28.79 10.38 -4.35
N LYS A 38 -28.44 9.35 -3.57
CA LYS A 38 -27.20 8.60 -3.78
C LYS A 38 -27.32 7.96 -5.15
N GLY A 39 -26.85 8.69 -6.16
CA GLY A 39 -26.66 8.18 -7.50
C GLY A 39 -25.76 6.97 -7.40
N ARG A 40 -26.36 5.80 -7.62
CA ARG A 40 -25.65 4.59 -8.00
C ARG A 40 -25.01 4.89 -9.36
N VAL A 41 -23.79 5.41 -9.36
CA VAL A 41 -23.01 5.59 -10.58
C VAL A 41 -22.44 4.23 -10.95
N SER A 42 -23.29 3.45 -11.62
CA SER A 42 -22.86 2.36 -12.47
C SER A 42 -22.42 2.96 -13.81
N ALA A 43 -21.19 3.47 -13.87
CA ALA A 43 -20.47 3.60 -15.13
C ALA A 43 -19.26 2.70 -14.98
N THR A 44 -19.10 1.76 -15.89
CA THR A 44 -18.03 0.78 -15.89
C THR A 44 -16.70 1.53 -15.78
N SER A 45 -16.09 1.55 -14.59
CA SER A 45 -14.73 2.02 -14.34
C SER A 45 -13.77 1.08 -15.06
N THR A 46 -13.77 1.12 -16.39
CA THR A 46 -12.98 0.21 -17.21
C THR A 46 -11.53 0.63 -17.08
N ARG A 47 -10.75 -0.26 -16.48
CA ARG A 47 -9.29 -0.28 -16.55
C ARG A 47 -8.85 -0.08 -18.00
N ARG A 48 -7.93 0.85 -18.25
CA ARG A 48 -7.41 1.16 -19.59
C ARG A 48 -5.92 0.93 -19.63
N LEU A 49 -5.46 0.29 -20.69
CA LEU A 49 -4.05 0.16 -21.01
C LEU A 49 -3.67 1.20 -22.06
N ILE A 50 -2.77 2.11 -21.70
CA ILE A 50 -2.33 3.20 -22.57
C ILE A 50 -0.86 3.00 -22.91
N ARG A 51 -0.54 3.04 -24.21
CA ARG A 51 0.84 2.99 -24.67
C ARG A 51 1.37 4.41 -24.79
N VAL A 52 2.32 4.75 -23.93
CA VAL A 52 2.94 6.07 -23.86
C VAL A 52 4.28 6.02 -24.60
N PRO A 53 4.47 6.78 -25.68
CA PRO A 53 5.76 6.87 -26.36
C PRO A 53 6.83 7.42 -25.43
N CYS A 54 8.00 6.79 -25.46
CA CYS A 54 9.20 7.27 -24.81
C CYS A 54 10.06 8.01 -25.82
N VAL A 55 10.53 9.19 -25.45
CA VAL A 55 11.54 9.90 -26.22
C VAL A 55 12.85 9.83 -25.45
N PRO A 56 13.90 9.17 -25.97
CA PRO A 56 15.18 9.09 -25.29
C PRO A 56 15.71 10.48 -24.94
N ASN A 57 16.15 10.66 -23.69
CA ASN A 57 16.69 11.92 -23.15
C ASN A 57 15.71 13.11 -23.11
N ALA A 58 14.40 12.88 -23.26
CA ALA A 58 13.38 13.89 -23.01
C ALA A 58 12.78 13.74 -21.60
N GLU A 59 12.09 14.78 -21.13
CA GLU A 59 11.23 14.66 -19.96
C GLU A 59 10.13 13.62 -20.20
N THR A 60 9.64 12.97 -19.13
CA THR A 60 8.56 11.99 -19.24
C THR A 60 7.31 12.62 -19.84
N SER A 61 6.56 11.86 -20.65
CA SER A 61 5.39 12.36 -21.40
C SER A 61 4.25 12.85 -20.50
N PHE A 62 4.29 12.52 -19.21
CA PHE A 62 3.42 13.02 -18.15
C PHE A 62 4.17 13.01 -16.79
N THR A 63 3.67 13.76 -15.80
CA THR A 63 4.13 13.74 -14.41
C THR A 63 3.16 12.99 -13.52
N ILE A 64 3.65 12.54 -12.36
CA ILE A 64 2.85 11.84 -11.35
C ILE A 64 2.85 12.58 -10.01
N GLN A 65 1.79 12.38 -9.24
CA GLN A 65 1.63 12.87 -7.87
C GLN A 65 1.09 11.78 -6.95
N GLY A 66 0.90 12.13 -5.67
CA GLY A 66 0.44 11.22 -4.63
C GLY A 66 1.57 10.41 -4.03
N GLY A 67 1.34 9.11 -3.83
CA GLY A 67 2.30 8.17 -3.26
C GLY A 67 2.07 7.89 -1.77
N ALA A 68 2.60 6.76 -1.32
CA ALA A 68 2.30 6.20 0.00
C ALA A 68 2.75 7.11 1.16
N ALA A 69 3.77 7.94 0.98
CA ALA A 69 4.18 8.91 1.98
C ALA A 69 3.15 10.00 2.26
N LEU A 70 2.24 10.24 1.32
CA LEU A 70 1.09 11.13 1.48
C LEU A 70 -0.21 10.38 1.80
N ALA A 71 -0.13 9.05 2.00
CA ALA A 71 -1.29 8.16 2.09
C ALA A 71 -2.21 8.22 0.84
N ARG A 72 -1.62 8.40 -0.34
CA ARG A 72 -2.37 8.49 -1.61
C ARG A 72 -1.89 7.46 -2.64
N LEU A 73 -2.78 7.01 -3.51
CA LEU A 73 -2.40 6.30 -4.74
C LEU A 73 -1.57 7.20 -5.65
N ILE A 74 -0.81 6.58 -6.55
CA ILE A 74 -0.11 7.29 -7.61
C ILE A 74 -1.14 7.71 -8.67
N THR A 75 -1.18 8.99 -8.98
CA THR A 75 -2.09 9.55 -10.01
C THR A 75 -1.31 10.38 -11.02
N VAL A 76 -1.90 10.55 -12.20
CA VAL A 76 -1.39 11.49 -13.21
C VAL A 76 -1.56 12.91 -12.67
N ASP A 77 -0.48 13.67 -12.68
CA ASP A 77 -0.48 15.09 -12.29
C ASP A 77 -0.74 15.97 -13.53
N MET A 78 0.15 15.90 -14.51
CA MET A 78 0.03 16.68 -15.75
C MET A 78 0.46 15.84 -16.95
N VAL A 79 -0.27 15.98 -18.06
CA VAL A 79 0.09 15.38 -19.35
C VAL A 79 0.84 16.43 -20.17
N ARG A 80 2.08 16.12 -20.59
CA ARG A 80 2.94 17.05 -21.33
C ARG A 80 2.84 16.88 -22.84
N GLN A 81 2.68 15.65 -23.29
CA GLN A 81 2.59 15.34 -24.72
C GLN A 81 1.14 15.48 -25.21
N SER A 82 0.96 16.30 -26.25
CA SER A 82 -0.38 16.59 -26.81
C SER A 82 -1.10 15.34 -27.33
N ASP A 83 -0.36 14.36 -27.89
CA ASP A 83 -0.92 13.09 -28.39
C ASP A 83 -1.54 12.21 -27.29
N LEU A 84 -1.20 12.47 -26.03
CA LEU A 84 -1.73 11.73 -24.88
C LEU A 84 -2.96 12.40 -24.28
N VAL A 85 -3.29 13.63 -24.68
CA VAL A 85 -4.44 14.37 -24.16
C VAL A 85 -5.73 13.65 -24.56
N GLY A 86 -6.59 13.38 -23.58
CA GLY A 86 -7.82 12.60 -23.77
C GLY A 86 -7.62 11.08 -23.69
N LEU A 87 -6.37 10.60 -23.79
CA LEU A 87 -6.00 9.23 -23.44
C LEU A 87 -5.63 9.15 -21.96
N LEU A 88 -4.69 9.98 -21.51
CA LEU A 88 -4.41 10.21 -20.09
C LEU A 88 -5.03 11.54 -19.67
N ASN A 89 -5.58 11.55 -18.45
CA ASN A 89 -6.13 12.76 -17.86
C ASN A 89 -5.52 12.99 -16.47
N PRO A 90 -5.30 14.26 -16.07
CA PRO A 90 -4.97 14.59 -14.69
C PRO A 90 -5.96 13.95 -13.71
N GLY A 91 -5.42 13.28 -12.69
CA GLY A 91 -6.18 12.53 -11.69
C GLY A 91 -6.49 11.08 -12.06
N ASP A 92 -6.14 10.61 -13.27
CA ASP A 92 -6.20 9.18 -13.58
C ASP A 92 -5.29 8.41 -12.61
N VAL A 93 -5.82 7.34 -12.02
CA VAL A 93 -5.11 6.49 -11.06
C VAL A 93 -4.23 5.51 -11.82
N ILE A 94 -2.94 5.47 -11.52
CA ILE A 94 -1.99 4.56 -12.15
C ILE A 94 -1.91 3.28 -11.34
N LEU A 95 -2.28 2.17 -11.97
CA LEU A 95 -2.23 0.84 -11.35
C LEU A 95 -0.89 0.15 -11.64
N THR A 96 -0.44 0.17 -12.89
CA THR A 96 0.82 -0.44 -13.31
C THR A 96 1.60 0.44 -14.27
N ILE A 97 2.92 0.31 -14.21
CA ILE A 97 3.88 0.85 -15.19
C ILE A 97 4.64 -0.35 -15.74
N ASP A 98 4.43 -0.69 -17.00
CA ASP A 98 4.98 -1.89 -17.64
C ASP A 98 4.74 -3.16 -16.80
N GLU A 99 3.48 -3.39 -16.46
CA GLU A 99 3.03 -4.56 -15.67
C GLU A 99 3.51 -4.56 -14.21
N ILE A 100 4.39 -3.62 -13.80
CA ILE A 100 4.85 -3.48 -12.42
C ILE A 100 3.79 -2.68 -11.64
N PRO A 101 3.15 -3.28 -10.61
CA PRO A 101 2.12 -2.61 -9.82
C PRO A 101 2.71 -1.51 -8.95
N VAL A 102 2.13 -0.30 -9.00
CA VAL A 102 2.69 0.88 -8.30
C VAL A 102 1.83 1.37 -7.13
N SER A 103 0.68 0.77 -6.91
CA SER A 103 -0.20 1.11 -5.78
C SER A 103 0.50 0.78 -4.46
N GLY A 104 0.63 1.77 -3.56
CA GLY A 104 1.38 1.63 -2.31
C GLY A 104 2.88 1.98 -2.41
N MET A 105 3.40 2.33 -3.59
CA MET A 105 4.78 2.83 -3.73
C MET A 105 4.93 4.28 -3.25
N LEU A 106 6.16 4.66 -2.90
CA LEU A 106 6.56 6.06 -2.80
C LEU A 106 6.51 6.73 -4.18
N ARG A 107 6.22 8.04 -4.21
CA ARG A 107 6.21 8.79 -5.48
C ARG A 107 7.59 8.80 -6.13
N SER A 108 8.64 8.97 -5.34
CA SER A 108 10.03 8.90 -5.79
C SER A 108 10.38 7.55 -6.44
N THR A 109 9.87 6.44 -5.88
CA THR A 109 10.07 5.09 -6.45
C THR A 109 9.32 4.92 -7.78
N ALA A 110 8.05 5.33 -7.84
CA ALA A 110 7.27 5.25 -9.07
C ALA A 110 7.84 6.15 -10.18
N GLN A 111 8.36 7.33 -9.80
CA GLN A 111 9.03 8.25 -10.73
C GLN A 111 10.32 7.63 -11.29
N ALA A 112 11.17 7.07 -10.42
CA ALA A 112 12.39 6.39 -10.86
C ALA A 112 12.08 5.19 -11.78
N LEU A 113 10.98 4.48 -11.53
CA LEU A 113 10.51 3.40 -12.39
C LEU A 113 10.10 3.91 -13.79
N LEU A 114 9.32 4.99 -13.87
CA LEU A 114 8.96 5.63 -15.15
C LEU A 114 10.21 6.02 -15.94
N GLU A 115 11.15 6.70 -15.29
CA GLU A 115 12.38 7.17 -15.92
C GLU A 115 13.23 6.00 -16.42
N ALA A 116 13.47 4.99 -15.56
CA ALA A 116 14.27 3.82 -15.91
C ALA A 116 13.69 3.03 -17.09
N GLN A 117 12.37 2.81 -17.12
CA GLN A 117 11.73 2.09 -18.23
C GLN A 117 11.70 2.93 -19.51
N SER A 118 11.55 4.25 -19.39
CA SER A 118 11.52 5.15 -20.56
C SER A 118 12.83 5.21 -21.34
N VAL A 119 13.96 4.91 -20.69
CA VAL A 119 15.27 4.82 -21.34
C VAL A 119 15.46 3.49 -22.06
N GLN A 120 14.80 2.43 -21.59
CA GLN A 120 15.00 1.06 -22.09
C GLN A 120 14.04 0.69 -23.23
N LYS A 121 12.90 1.37 -23.35
CA LYS A 121 11.81 1.02 -24.26
C LYS A 121 11.36 2.22 -25.06
N ASP A 122 10.91 1.97 -26.28
CA ASP A 122 10.30 3.00 -27.14
C ASP A 122 8.89 3.40 -26.69
N GLN A 123 8.21 2.54 -25.92
CA GLN A 123 6.88 2.79 -25.37
C GLN A 123 6.71 2.12 -23.99
N LEU A 124 6.03 2.81 -23.08
CA LEU A 124 5.57 2.27 -21.80
C LEU A 124 4.10 1.85 -21.88
N ALA A 125 3.78 0.73 -21.27
CA ALA A 125 2.41 0.30 -21.03
C ALA A 125 1.96 0.81 -19.65
N ILE A 126 1.09 1.83 -19.63
CA ILE A 126 0.54 2.41 -18.40
C ILE A 126 -0.89 1.94 -18.24
N GLU A 127 -1.17 1.25 -17.14
CA GLU A 127 -2.53 0.83 -16.82
C GLU A 127 -3.16 1.80 -15.84
N VAL A 128 -4.32 2.35 -16.22
CA VAL A 128 -4.98 3.39 -15.45
C VAL A 128 -6.46 3.10 -15.19
N LEU A 129 -6.96 3.67 -14.10
CA LEU A 129 -8.38 3.90 -13.89
C LEU A 129 -8.67 5.39 -14.08
N PRO A 130 -9.85 5.75 -14.62
CA PRO A 130 -10.29 7.13 -14.65
C PRO A 130 -10.28 7.77 -13.27
N LYS A 131 -10.08 9.08 -13.20
CA LYS A 131 -10.29 9.85 -11.97
C LYS A 131 -11.65 9.50 -11.33
N ASP A 132 -11.67 9.39 -10.00
CA ASP A 132 -12.86 9.11 -9.18
C ASP A 132 -13.49 7.72 -9.40
N ALA A 133 -12.85 6.85 -10.21
CA ALA A 133 -13.27 5.46 -10.39
C ALA A 133 -13.16 4.63 -9.10
N ILE A 134 -12.14 4.94 -8.29
CA ILE A 134 -11.90 4.42 -6.95
C ILE A 134 -11.40 5.56 -6.06
N PRO A 135 -11.52 5.45 -4.73
CA PRO A 135 -10.84 6.37 -3.84
C PRO A 135 -9.33 6.28 -4.05
N ASP A 136 -8.65 7.41 -3.93
CA ASP A 136 -7.19 7.49 -3.99
C ASP A 136 -6.55 7.64 -2.61
N ASP A 137 -7.35 7.62 -1.53
CA ASP A 137 -6.88 7.58 -0.14
C ASP A 137 -6.55 6.13 0.25
N LEU A 138 -5.29 5.87 0.61
CA LEU A 138 -4.83 4.53 0.96
C LEU A 138 -5.46 4.02 2.26
N CYS A 139 -5.67 4.89 3.24
CA CYS A 139 -6.27 4.50 4.52
C CYS A 139 -7.72 4.05 4.30
N LEU A 140 -8.47 4.79 3.47
CA LEU A 140 -9.83 4.41 3.09
C LEU A 140 -9.83 3.06 2.36
N ILE A 141 -8.99 2.91 1.32
CA ILE A 141 -8.91 1.66 0.54
C ILE A 141 -8.58 0.46 1.43
N LEU A 142 -7.62 0.60 2.36
CA LEU A 142 -7.20 -0.48 3.26
C LEU A 142 -8.25 -0.82 4.33
N SER A 143 -9.13 0.14 4.67
CA SER A 143 -10.19 -0.06 5.67
C SER A 143 -11.46 -0.73 5.13
N GLU A 144 -11.71 -0.58 3.82
CA GLU A 144 -12.91 -1.09 3.16
C GLU A 144 -12.78 -2.60 2.81
N LYS A 145 -13.86 -3.24 2.38
CA LYS A 145 -13.82 -4.64 1.87
C LYS A 145 -13.93 -4.72 0.34
N GLU A 146 -14.04 -3.59 -0.32
CA GLU A 146 -14.39 -3.51 -1.75
C GLU A 146 -13.21 -3.82 -2.69
N TYR A 147 -11.96 -3.65 -2.23
CA TYR A 147 -10.78 -3.67 -3.08
C TYR A 147 -9.73 -4.73 -2.68
N PRO A 148 -10.09 -6.03 -2.51
CA PRO A 148 -9.19 -7.03 -1.94
C PRO A 148 -7.89 -7.19 -2.74
N GLU A 149 -7.96 -7.20 -4.07
CA GLU A 149 -6.77 -7.33 -4.93
C GLU A 149 -5.84 -6.10 -4.81
N LEU A 150 -6.42 -4.90 -4.83
CA LEU A 150 -5.66 -3.65 -4.70
C LEU A 150 -5.02 -3.51 -3.30
N GLN A 151 -5.73 -3.95 -2.26
CA GLN A 151 -5.21 -3.97 -0.89
C GLN A 151 -3.98 -4.86 -0.76
N THR A 152 -3.99 -6.05 -1.37
CA THR A 152 -2.82 -6.93 -1.42
C THR A 152 -1.63 -6.23 -2.06
N VAL A 153 -1.83 -5.60 -3.23
CA VAL A 153 -0.77 -4.85 -3.92
C VAL A 153 -0.22 -3.70 -3.07
N ILE A 154 -1.10 -2.94 -2.41
CA ILE A 154 -0.69 -1.84 -1.52
C ILE A 154 0.15 -2.38 -0.37
N ARG A 155 -0.30 -3.46 0.28
CA ARG A 155 0.42 -4.09 1.40
C ARG A 155 1.78 -4.60 0.97
N ASP A 156 1.88 -5.30 -0.15
CA ASP A 156 3.16 -5.80 -0.66
C ASP A 156 4.19 -4.68 -0.85
N ASN A 157 3.76 -3.56 -1.47
CA ASN A 157 4.62 -2.41 -1.71
C ASN A 157 5.01 -1.64 -0.43
N VAL A 158 4.09 -1.53 0.54
CA VAL A 158 4.32 -0.82 1.80
C VAL A 158 5.14 -1.65 2.77
N TYR A 159 4.85 -2.94 2.92
CA TYR A 159 5.51 -3.84 3.87
C TYR A 159 6.97 -4.08 3.49
N ALA A 160 7.30 -4.07 2.19
CA ALA A 160 8.68 -4.14 1.73
C ALA A 160 9.56 -2.95 2.18
N ARG A 161 8.95 -1.87 2.69
CA ARG A 161 9.62 -0.59 2.97
C ARG A 161 9.40 -0.10 4.40
N THR A 162 8.64 -0.82 5.19
CA THR A 162 8.24 -0.39 6.52
C THR A 162 8.30 -1.54 7.50
N VAL A 163 8.52 -1.20 8.77
CA VAL A 163 8.47 -2.14 9.88
C VAL A 163 7.20 -1.83 10.67
N PRO A 164 6.26 -2.79 10.82
CA PRO A 164 4.99 -2.57 11.49
C PRO A 164 5.19 -2.28 12.99
N PHE A 165 4.24 -1.56 13.59
CA PHE A 165 4.18 -1.33 15.02
C PHE A 165 3.31 -2.38 15.71
N THR A 166 3.67 -2.76 16.94
CA THR A 166 2.80 -3.55 17.81
C THR A 166 2.93 -3.18 19.28
N THR A 167 1.86 -3.38 20.05
CA THR A 167 1.85 -3.25 21.53
C THR A 167 2.00 -4.57 22.25
N ARG A 168 2.31 -5.65 21.52
CA ARG A 168 2.70 -6.92 22.09
C ARG A 168 4.16 -6.84 22.54
N ASP A 169 4.51 -7.57 23.59
CA ASP A 169 5.92 -7.76 23.94
C ASP A 169 6.65 -8.59 22.87
N ALA A 170 7.94 -8.30 22.66
CA ALA A 170 8.78 -9.09 21.76
C ALA A 170 8.85 -10.56 22.23
N ARG A 171 8.70 -11.50 21.29
CA ARG A 171 8.96 -12.92 21.52
C ARG A 171 10.46 -13.20 21.43
N ASP A 172 10.86 -14.35 21.93
CA ASP A 172 12.23 -14.83 21.80
C ASP A 172 12.66 -14.86 20.32
N GLY A 173 13.83 -14.28 20.02
CA GLY A 173 14.35 -14.11 18.67
C GLY A 173 13.78 -12.95 17.85
N GLU A 174 12.72 -12.25 18.30
CA GLU A 174 12.24 -11.04 17.60
C GLU A 174 13.13 -9.83 17.91
N ILE A 175 13.53 -9.12 16.85
CA ILE A 175 14.39 -7.92 16.91
C ILE A 175 13.56 -6.67 16.67
N ASP A 176 13.62 -5.72 17.61
CA ASP A 176 12.98 -4.41 17.50
C ASP A 176 13.54 -3.61 16.32
N GLY A 177 12.64 -3.03 15.52
CA GLY A 177 13.01 -2.28 14.32
C GLY A 177 13.36 -3.14 13.11
N GLU A 178 13.33 -4.47 13.22
CA GLU A 178 13.42 -5.39 12.07
C GLU A 178 12.12 -6.16 11.85
N HIS A 179 11.61 -6.80 12.90
CA HIS A 179 10.40 -7.61 12.82
C HIS A 179 9.16 -6.77 13.09
N TYR A 180 9.19 -6.05 14.21
CA TYR A 180 8.20 -5.07 14.63
C TYR A 180 8.92 -3.93 15.33
N ARG A 181 8.24 -2.78 15.43
CA ARG A 181 8.53 -1.77 16.44
C ARG A 181 7.61 -2.00 17.63
N PHE A 182 8.20 -2.45 18.72
CA PHE A 182 7.49 -2.78 19.95
C PHE A 182 7.30 -1.50 20.76
N VAL A 183 6.05 -1.07 20.92
CA VAL A 183 5.71 0.23 21.51
C VAL A 183 4.63 0.09 22.58
N THR A 184 4.54 1.06 23.49
CA THR A 184 3.45 1.07 24.47
C THR A 184 2.11 1.38 23.80
N VAL A 185 1.00 1.06 24.49
CA VAL A 185 -0.35 1.38 24.00
C VAL A 185 -0.54 2.89 23.84
N GLU A 186 0.03 3.69 24.74
CA GLU A 186 0.00 5.15 24.70
C GLU A 186 0.66 5.66 23.42
N HIS A 187 1.90 5.21 23.15
CA HIS A 187 2.62 5.64 21.95
C HIS A 187 1.95 5.13 20.67
N PHE A 188 1.38 3.92 20.68
CA PHE A 188 0.62 3.42 19.54
C PHE A 188 -0.59 4.32 19.23
N ASN A 189 -1.32 4.77 20.26
CA ASN A 189 -2.45 5.67 20.09
C ASN A 189 -2.00 7.04 19.58
N GLU A 190 -0.85 7.58 20.02
CA GLU A 190 -0.27 8.80 19.46
C GLU A 190 0.00 8.66 17.95
N LEU A 191 0.58 7.54 17.53
CA LEU A 191 0.84 7.26 16.10
C LEU A 191 -0.45 7.19 15.29
N LYS A 192 -1.44 6.49 15.82
CA LYS A 192 -2.76 6.36 15.20
C LYS A 192 -3.44 7.72 15.06
N ASP A 193 -3.58 8.46 16.16
CA ASP A 193 -4.31 9.72 16.21
C ASP A 193 -3.56 10.84 15.47
N GLY A 194 -2.24 10.73 15.35
CA GLY A 194 -1.38 11.59 14.52
C GLY A 194 -1.40 11.29 13.02
N GLY A 195 -2.13 10.27 12.57
CA GLY A 195 -2.20 9.90 11.15
C GLY A 195 -0.88 9.32 10.61
N HIS A 196 -0.09 8.69 11.47
CA HIS A 196 1.18 8.06 11.11
C HIS A 196 1.02 6.60 10.66
N LEU A 197 -0.19 6.03 10.74
CA LEU A 197 -0.50 4.66 10.34
C LEU A 197 -1.43 4.66 9.11
N LEU A 198 -1.15 3.79 8.13
CA LEU A 198 -2.03 3.56 6.98
C LEU A 198 -3.18 2.61 7.31
N GLU A 199 -2.93 1.61 8.15
CA GLU A 199 -3.95 0.73 8.69
C GLU A 199 -3.57 0.30 10.11
N HIS A 200 -4.57 -0.03 10.93
CA HIS A 200 -4.37 -0.56 12.26
C HIS A 200 -5.49 -1.55 12.65
N GLY A 201 -5.17 -2.44 13.58
CA GLY A 201 -6.09 -3.46 14.06
C GLY A 201 -5.71 -3.99 15.45
N THR A 202 -6.56 -4.85 15.98
CA THR A 202 -6.32 -5.54 17.26
C THR A 202 -6.33 -7.04 17.02
N TYR A 203 -5.35 -7.74 17.57
CA TYR A 203 -5.26 -9.19 17.51
C TYR A 203 -4.76 -9.72 18.85
N GLN A 204 -5.47 -10.72 19.41
CA GLN A 204 -5.18 -11.30 20.72
C GLN A 204 -4.95 -10.26 21.84
N GLY A 205 -5.72 -9.16 21.81
CA GLY A 205 -5.60 -8.08 22.82
C GLY A 205 -4.46 -7.08 22.59
N HIS A 206 -3.64 -7.26 21.56
CA HIS A 206 -2.57 -6.34 21.20
C HIS A 206 -2.91 -5.54 19.95
N LEU A 207 -2.41 -4.30 19.86
CA LEU A 207 -2.57 -3.44 18.71
C LEU A 207 -1.46 -3.71 17.69
N TYR A 208 -1.80 -3.58 16.42
CA TYR A 208 -0.90 -3.72 15.28
C TYR A 208 -1.19 -2.61 14.28
N GLY A 209 -0.15 -2.05 13.68
CA GLY A 209 -0.31 -0.93 12.74
C GLY A 209 0.80 -0.86 11.71
N THR A 210 0.40 -0.58 10.48
CA THR A 210 1.33 -0.37 9.37
C THR A 210 1.64 1.12 9.28
N PRO A 211 2.89 1.55 9.46
CA PRO A 211 3.21 2.96 9.39
C PRO A 211 3.15 3.48 7.96
N ARG A 212 2.88 4.78 7.85
CA ARG A 212 3.04 5.50 6.59
C ARG A 212 4.53 5.54 6.22
N PRO A 213 4.90 5.10 5.01
CA PRO A 213 6.27 5.26 4.51
C PRO A 213 6.70 6.74 4.53
N THR A 214 8.00 7.01 4.64
CA THR A 214 8.54 8.36 4.53
C THR A 214 9.29 8.50 3.19
N GLU A 215 9.30 9.71 2.60
CA GLU A 215 10.14 10.03 1.42
C GLU A 215 11.63 10.11 1.76
N MET A 216 12.07 9.57 2.91
CA MET A 216 13.47 9.61 3.29
C MET A 216 14.30 8.87 2.25
N VAL A 217 15.32 9.58 1.74
CA VAL A 217 16.45 9.02 0.99
C VAL A 217 16.86 7.75 1.70
N SER A 218 16.89 6.64 0.97
CA SER A 218 17.53 5.42 1.44
C SER A 218 18.91 5.79 2.02
N GLY A 219 19.01 5.80 3.36
CA GLY A 219 20.16 5.17 4.00
C GLY A 219 20.28 3.77 3.42
N PRO A 220 21.50 3.26 3.24
CA PRO A 220 21.84 2.27 2.24
C PRO A 220 20.75 1.20 2.16
N SER A 221 20.15 1.10 0.98
CA SER A 221 19.44 -0.09 0.56
C SER A 221 20.26 -1.28 1.04
N LYS A 222 19.71 -2.14 1.90
CA LYS A 222 20.13 -3.54 1.89
C LYS A 222 19.66 -4.06 0.54
N GLY A 223 20.46 -3.75 -0.49
CA GLY A 223 20.36 -4.29 -1.83
C GLY A 223 20.70 -5.78 -1.79
N PRO A 224 20.89 -6.43 -2.95
CA PRO A 224 21.37 -7.80 -2.97
C PRO A 224 22.68 -7.90 -2.17
N LEU A 225 22.87 -9.04 -1.50
CA LEU A 225 24.05 -9.35 -0.68
C LEU A 225 25.34 -8.93 -1.43
N PRO A 226 26.32 -8.28 -0.77
CA PRO A 226 27.59 -7.89 -1.39
C PRO A 226 28.26 -9.06 -2.13
N PRO A 227 28.87 -8.83 -3.30
CA PRO A 227 29.44 -9.88 -4.14
C PRO A 227 30.64 -10.62 -3.53
N ASN A 228 31.16 -10.16 -2.39
CA ASN A 228 32.27 -10.73 -1.64
C ASN A 228 31.84 -11.56 -0.43
N TRP A 229 30.55 -11.70 -0.14
CA TRP A 229 30.10 -12.63 0.88
C TRP A 229 30.10 -14.07 0.37
N GLU A 230 31.02 -14.87 0.91
CA GLU A 230 31.03 -16.32 0.69
C GLU A 230 29.97 -16.99 1.58
N ILE A 231 29.35 -18.04 1.03
CA ILE A 231 28.38 -18.88 1.73
C ILE A 231 29.16 -19.92 2.52
N ALA A 232 29.11 -19.84 3.84
CA ALA A 232 29.64 -20.85 4.75
C ALA A 232 28.51 -21.66 5.40
N TYR A 233 28.85 -22.85 5.89
CA TYR A 233 27.95 -23.70 6.66
C TYR A 233 28.62 -23.99 8.00
N ASP A 234 27.88 -23.90 9.09
CA ASP A 234 28.40 -24.27 10.39
C ASP A 234 28.44 -25.79 10.56
N ASP A 235 28.95 -26.24 11.71
CA ASP A 235 29.09 -27.66 12.02
C ASP A 235 27.74 -28.41 12.15
N GLN A 236 26.61 -27.67 12.14
CA GLN A 236 25.26 -28.22 12.11
C GLN A 236 24.64 -28.17 10.70
N GLY A 237 25.36 -27.65 9.71
CA GLY A 237 24.92 -27.52 8.33
C GLY A 237 24.07 -26.27 8.07
N GLU A 238 24.00 -25.34 9.02
CA GLU A 238 23.24 -24.10 8.89
C GLU A 238 24.06 -23.04 8.18
N LYS A 239 23.40 -22.35 7.25
CA LYS A 239 24.05 -21.41 6.35
C LYS A 239 24.28 -20.07 7.04
N TYR A 240 25.52 -19.56 6.99
CA TYR A 240 25.85 -18.19 7.41
C TYR A 240 26.79 -17.52 6.39
N PHE A 241 26.80 -16.19 6.39
CA PHE A 241 27.55 -15.38 5.42
C PHE A 241 28.74 -14.72 6.12
N ILE A 242 29.92 -14.87 5.52
CA ILE A 242 31.18 -14.29 6.03
C ILE A 242 31.72 -13.24 5.07
N GLU A 243 32.38 -12.21 5.63
CA GLU A 243 33.10 -11.16 4.88
C GLU A 243 34.37 -11.67 4.19
#